data_AF-A0A4S3J6P4-F1
#
_entry.id   AF-A0A4S3J6P4-F1
#
_cell.length_a   1.000
_cell.length_b   1.000
_cell.length_c   1.000
_cell.angle_alpha   90.00
_cell.angle_beta   90.00
_cell.angle_gamma   90.00
#
_symmetry.space_group_name_H-M   'P 1'
#
loop_
_entity.id
_entity.type
_entity.pdbx_description
1 polymer ?
#
loop_
_entity_poly.entity_id
_entity_poly.type
_entity_poly.pdbx_seq_one_letter_code
_entity_poly.pdbx_strand_id
1 'polypeptide(L)'
;MSRYSISSSAPYCLSEIINLCPEEERHCAGYAPSQKRRCHNPINAGNCRMASNLLSRGTERLSSRSSIDDLLENLAPLVLCWRHGNQADGLVDTWRRQVRDFQTTRTTRLESLDTAILKEEIIPNLRREVNQEIEELRDGIREELRRLQAHAAFSLPSQAADDNRCTKHAIEEVGRGPSTDVTEVHAK
;
A
#
# COMPACT_ATOMS: atom_id res chain seq x y z
N MET A 1 -30.32 23.37 9.86
CA MET A 1 -30.52 21.95 9.48
C MET A 1 -29.96 21.74 8.09
N SER A 2 -28.86 21.01 7.95
CA SER A 2 -28.69 20.06 6.84
C SER A 2 -27.59 19.09 7.27
N ARG A 3 -27.99 17.83 7.43
CA ARG A 3 -27.13 16.72 7.86
C ARG A 3 -26.59 16.09 6.58
N TYR A 4 -25.35 16.38 6.21
CA TYR A 4 -24.69 15.62 5.15
C TYR A 4 -24.21 14.32 5.81
N SER A 5 -25.01 13.28 5.65
CA SER A 5 -24.63 11.90 5.95
C SER A 5 -23.37 11.58 5.17
N ILE A 6 -22.27 11.35 5.88
CA ILE A 6 -21.01 10.87 5.31
C ILE A 6 -21.23 9.41 4.91
N SER A 7 -21.88 9.21 3.76
CA SER A 7 -21.95 7.92 3.10
C SER A 7 -20.71 7.81 2.21
N SER A 8 -19.83 6.86 2.53
CA SER A 8 -18.48 6.72 1.99
C SER A 8 -18.40 6.27 0.51
N SER A 9 -19.36 6.67 -0.35
CA SER A 9 -19.30 6.44 -1.81
C SER A 9 -19.99 7.51 -2.67
N ALA A 10 -20.22 8.73 -2.15
CA ALA A 10 -20.77 9.78 -2.99
C ALA A 10 -19.77 10.18 -4.11
N PRO A 11 -20.17 10.17 -5.39
CA PRO A 11 -19.36 10.72 -6.46
C PRO A 11 -19.14 12.21 -6.18
N TYR A 12 -17.87 12.62 -6.10
CA TYR A 12 -17.51 14.00 -5.81
C TYR A 12 -18.09 14.96 -6.85
N CYS A 13 -18.78 16.00 -6.37
CA CYS A 13 -19.41 16.99 -7.23
C CYS A 13 -18.40 18.05 -7.67
N LEU A 14 -18.41 18.43 -8.96
CA LEU A 14 -17.51 19.47 -9.49
C LEU A 14 -17.70 20.81 -8.76
N SER A 15 -18.95 21.16 -8.42
CA SER A 15 -19.30 22.37 -7.67
C SER A 15 -18.58 22.48 -6.33
N GLU A 16 -18.42 21.37 -5.61
CA GLU A 16 -17.71 21.32 -4.33
C GLU A 16 -16.20 21.45 -4.54
N ILE A 17 -15.65 20.77 -5.55
CA ILE A 17 -14.22 20.79 -5.86
C ILE A 17 -13.74 22.21 -6.20
N ILE A 18 -14.53 22.95 -7.00
CA ILE A 18 -14.17 24.30 -7.45
C ILE A 18 -14.83 25.42 -6.63
N ASN A 19 -15.57 25.04 -5.59
CA ASN A 19 -16.32 25.93 -4.71
C ASN A 19 -17.21 26.95 -5.45
N LEU A 20 -18.10 26.44 -6.30
CA LEU A 20 -18.99 27.23 -7.15
C LEU A 20 -20.41 26.66 -7.15
N CYS A 21 -21.37 27.43 -6.64
CA CYS A 21 -22.79 27.06 -6.61
C CYS A 21 -23.68 28.19 -7.18
N PRO A 22 -23.90 28.25 -8.51
CA PRO A 22 -24.67 29.33 -9.15
C PRO A 22 -26.15 29.37 -8.75
N GLU A 23 -26.72 28.28 -8.23
CA GLU A 23 -28.11 28.21 -7.78
C GLU A 23 -28.34 28.93 -6.44
N GLU A 24 -27.39 28.76 -5.52
CA GLU A 24 -27.42 29.34 -4.17
C GLU A 24 -26.79 30.74 -4.17
N GLU A 25 -25.68 30.93 -4.88
CA GLU A 25 -24.93 32.18 -4.91
C GLU A 25 -24.85 32.77 -6.33
N ARG A 26 -25.81 33.65 -6.65
CA ARG A 26 -25.95 34.27 -7.99
C ARG A 26 -25.04 35.50 -8.21
N HIS A 27 -23.92 35.57 -7.50
CA HIS A 27 -22.95 36.64 -7.65
C HIS A 27 -21.80 36.22 -8.56
N CYS A 28 -21.21 37.21 -9.21
CA CYS A 28 -20.02 37.09 -10.05
C CYS A 28 -18.87 36.39 -9.30
N ALA A 29 -18.26 35.40 -9.95
CA ALA A 29 -17.11 34.66 -9.44
C ALA A 29 -15.80 35.48 -9.46
N GLY A 30 -15.79 36.62 -10.14
CA GLY A 30 -14.62 37.47 -10.27
C GLY A 30 -14.25 38.19 -8.97
N TYR A 31 -12.97 38.53 -8.85
CA TYR A 31 -12.44 39.33 -7.75
C TYR A 31 -12.43 40.81 -8.13
N ALA A 32 -12.89 41.67 -7.23
CA ALA A 32 -12.85 43.12 -7.39
C ALA A 32 -11.64 43.69 -6.64
N PRO A 33 -10.50 44.00 -7.30
CA PRO A 33 -9.26 44.35 -6.61
C PRO A 33 -9.38 45.63 -5.78
N SER A 34 -10.10 46.63 -6.29
CA SER A 34 -10.33 47.90 -5.60
C SER A 34 -11.08 47.75 -4.28
N GLN A 35 -11.86 46.68 -4.12
CA GLN A 35 -12.64 46.40 -2.91
C GLN A 35 -12.09 45.21 -2.12
N LYS A 36 -10.99 44.62 -2.59
CA LYS A 36 -10.31 43.46 -2.00
C LYS A 36 -11.24 42.28 -1.64
N ARG A 37 -12.27 42.03 -2.45
CA ARG A 37 -13.30 41.01 -2.20
C ARG A 37 -13.86 40.43 -3.50
N ARG A 38 -14.63 39.34 -3.39
CA ARG A 38 -15.44 38.80 -4.50
C ARG A 38 -16.47 39.83 -4.97
N CYS A 39 -16.65 39.93 -6.28
CA CYS A 39 -17.64 40.81 -6.88
C CYS A 39 -19.06 40.38 -6.45
N HIS A 40 -19.92 41.34 -6.11
CA HIS A 40 -21.32 41.08 -5.75
C HIS A 40 -22.30 41.44 -6.89
N ASN A 41 -21.79 41.74 -8.08
CA ASN A 41 -22.68 41.96 -9.22
C ASN A 41 -23.39 40.64 -9.54
N PRO A 42 -24.70 40.67 -9.78
CA PRO A 42 -25.44 39.48 -10.13
C PRO A 42 -25.00 38.96 -11.50
N ILE A 43 -25.07 37.64 -11.66
CA ILE A 43 -24.98 36.97 -12.96
C ILE A 43 -26.39 36.75 -13.52
N ASN A 44 -26.51 36.69 -14.85
CA ASN A 44 -27.79 36.48 -15.52
C ASN A 44 -28.37 35.11 -15.13
N ALA A 45 -29.68 35.02 -14.85
CA ALA A 45 -30.32 33.77 -14.43
C ALA A 45 -30.24 32.63 -15.46
N GLY A 46 -30.22 32.96 -16.76
CA GLY A 46 -29.94 32.01 -17.84
C GLY A 46 -28.52 31.47 -17.75
N ASN A 47 -27.53 32.34 -17.51
CA ASN A 47 -26.15 31.92 -17.28
C ASN A 47 -26.02 31.07 -16.03
N CYS A 48 -26.73 31.39 -14.92
CA CYS A 48 -26.76 30.53 -13.73
C CYS A 48 -27.20 29.11 -14.09
N ARG A 49 -28.31 28.98 -14.84
CA ARG A 49 -28.86 27.67 -15.24
C ARG A 49 -27.90 26.90 -16.14
N MET A 50 -27.28 27.58 -17.11
CA MET A 50 -26.27 26.98 -17.98
C MET A 50 -25.04 26.54 -17.19
N ALA A 51 -24.56 27.37 -16.27
CA ALA A 51 -23.45 27.05 -15.38
C ALA A 51 -23.75 25.83 -14.50
N SER A 52 -24.93 25.77 -13.87
CA SER A 52 -25.38 24.57 -13.14
C SER A 52 -25.39 23.32 -14.01
N ASN A 53 -25.89 23.42 -15.25
CA ASN A 53 -25.90 22.27 -16.17
C ASN A 53 -24.48 21.81 -16.52
N LEU A 54 -23.56 22.74 -16.77
CA LEU A 54 -22.15 22.42 -16.99
C LEU A 54 -21.52 21.78 -15.76
N LEU A 55 -21.81 22.25 -14.55
CA LEU A 55 -21.31 21.64 -13.31
C LEU A 55 -21.78 20.19 -13.15
N SER A 56 -23.05 19.90 -13.45
CA SER A 56 -23.57 18.52 -13.43
C SER A 56 -22.87 17.64 -14.47
N ARG A 57 -22.74 18.11 -15.72
CA ARG A 57 -22.03 17.39 -16.79
C ARG A 57 -20.55 17.19 -16.46
N GLY A 58 -19.93 18.18 -15.83
CA GLY A 58 -18.53 18.10 -15.37
C GLY A 58 -18.36 17.06 -14.27
N THR A 59 -19.33 16.94 -13.37
CA THR A 59 -19.37 15.88 -12.34
C THR A 59 -19.42 14.48 -12.96
N GLU A 60 -20.25 14.30 -14.00
CA GLU A 60 -20.32 13.03 -14.76
C GLU A 60 -18.99 12.73 -15.46
N ARG A 61 -18.39 13.72 -16.13
CA ARG A 61 -17.08 13.57 -16.80
C ARG A 61 -15.94 13.25 -15.84
N LEU A 62 -15.92 13.88 -14.66
CA LEU A 62 -14.96 13.56 -13.61
C LEU A 62 -15.11 12.10 -13.14
N SER A 63 -16.34 11.63 -13.01
CA SER A 63 -16.63 10.25 -12.61
C SER A 63 -16.16 9.23 -13.67
N SER A 64 -16.25 9.57 -14.95
CA SER A 64 -15.76 8.75 -16.07
C SER A 64 -14.28 8.96 -16.44
N ARG A 65 -13.52 9.75 -15.65
CA ARG A 65 -12.11 10.11 -15.91
C ARG A 65 -11.87 10.80 -17.25
N SER A 66 -12.91 11.46 -17.80
CA SER A 66 -12.79 12.26 -19.01
C SER A 66 -12.23 13.65 -18.68
N SER A 67 -11.54 14.28 -19.64
CA SER A 67 -11.14 15.68 -19.48
C SER A 67 -12.38 16.59 -19.37
N ILE A 68 -12.24 17.61 -18.53
CA ILE A 68 -13.25 18.66 -18.32
C ILE A 68 -12.72 20.05 -18.68
N ASP A 69 -11.55 20.15 -19.31
CA ASP A 69 -10.90 21.43 -19.59
C ASP A 69 -11.75 22.35 -20.47
N ASP A 70 -12.31 21.80 -21.54
CA ASP A 70 -13.28 22.47 -22.43
C ASP A 70 -14.51 22.95 -21.66
N LEU A 71 -14.98 22.13 -20.72
CA LEU A 71 -16.13 22.45 -19.89
C LEU A 71 -15.84 23.60 -18.93
N LEU A 72 -14.65 23.64 -18.32
CA LEU A 72 -14.21 24.73 -17.45
C LEU A 72 -14.08 26.04 -18.23
N GLU A 73 -13.53 25.99 -19.45
CA GLU A 73 -13.44 27.14 -20.36
C GLU A 73 -14.81 27.70 -20.72
N ASN A 74 -15.80 26.84 -20.98
CA ASN A 74 -17.17 27.26 -21.25
C ASN A 74 -17.91 27.76 -20.00
N LEU A 75 -17.55 27.26 -18.81
CA LEU A 75 -18.17 27.61 -17.54
C LEU A 75 -17.75 29.01 -17.06
N ALA A 76 -16.45 29.33 -17.16
CA ALA A 76 -15.87 30.56 -16.64
C ALA A 76 -16.60 31.85 -17.08
N PRO A 77 -16.88 32.09 -18.38
CA PRO A 77 -17.55 33.31 -18.79
C PRO A 77 -19.00 33.41 -18.29
N LEU A 78 -19.68 32.29 -18.01
CA LEU A 78 -21.07 32.28 -17.55
C LEU A 78 -21.21 32.78 -16.11
N VAL A 79 -20.20 32.57 -15.27
CA VAL A 79 -20.22 32.96 -13.86
C VAL A 79 -19.53 34.30 -13.59
N LEU A 80 -19.12 35.00 -14.65
CA LEU A 80 -18.56 36.34 -14.57
C LEU A 80 -19.59 37.38 -15.00
N CYS A 81 -19.53 38.55 -14.37
CA CYS A 81 -20.28 39.71 -14.84
C CYS A 81 -19.50 40.41 -15.96
N TRP A 82 -20.20 41.28 -16.71
CA TRP A 82 -19.63 42.01 -17.85
C TRP A 82 -18.35 42.81 -17.55
N ARG A 83 -18.11 43.20 -16.28
CA ARG A 83 -16.90 43.94 -15.86
C ARG A 83 -15.69 43.04 -15.61
N HIS A 84 -15.89 41.75 -15.38
CA HIS A 84 -14.83 40.82 -14.97
C HIS A 84 -14.63 39.68 -15.97
N GLY A 85 -15.14 39.80 -17.21
CA GLY A 85 -14.97 38.77 -18.25
C GLY A 85 -13.51 38.46 -18.57
N ASN A 86 -12.60 39.43 -18.40
CA ASN A 86 -11.16 39.25 -18.55
C ASN A 86 -10.51 38.36 -17.47
N GLN A 87 -11.25 37.96 -16.43
CA GLN A 87 -10.77 37.04 -15.40
C GLN A 87 -11.09 35.57 -15.72
N ALA A 88 -11.74 35.29 -16.86
CA ALA A 88 -12.16 33.94 -17.24
C ALA A 88 -10.98 32.96 -17.23
N ASP A 89 -9.89 33.27 -17.94
CA ASP A 89 -8.72 32.40 -18.05
C ASP A 89 -8.10 32.09 -16.67
N GLY A 90 -7.99 33.12 -15.81
CA GLY A 90 -7.49 32.96 -14.44
C GLY A 90 -8.38 32.08 -13.56
N LEU A 91 -9.70 32.13 -13.75
CA LEU A 91 -10.63 31.20 -13.08
C LEU A 91 -10.43 29.76 -13.59
N VAL A 92 -10.34 29.58 -14.91
CA VAL A 92 -10.10 28.26 -15.52
C VAL A 92 -8.82 27.64 -14.96
N ASP A 93 -7.72 28.38 -14.92
CA ASP A 93 -6.45 27.88 -14.40
C ASP A 93 -6.51 27.52 -12.91
N THR A 94 -7.25 28.31 -12.13
CA THR A 94 -7.48 28.02 -10.71
C THR A 94 -8.28 26.73 -10.54
N TRP A 95 -9.38 26.58 -11.29
CA TRP A 95 -10.23 25.40 -11.23
C TRP A 95 -9.52 24.15 -11.72
N ARG A 96 -8.73 24.25 -12.81
CA ARG A 96 -7.86 23.18 -13.28
C ARG A 96 -6.91 22.70 -12.19
N ARG A 97 -6.31 23.63 -11.45
CA ARG A 97 -5.43 23.29 -10.32
C ARG A 97 -6.20 22.57 -9.22
N GLN A 98 -7.34 23.11 -8.78
CA GLN A 98 -8.18 22.48 -7.75
C GLN A 98 -8.61 21.06 -8.13
N VAL A 99 -9.01 20.85 -9.39
CA VAL A 99 -9.40 19.53 -9.90
C VAL A 99 -8.21 18.57 -9.91
N ARG A 100 -7.03 19.01 -10.37
CA ARG A 100 -5.82 18.17 -10.33
C ARG A 100 -5.39 17.81 -8.91
N ASP A 101 -5.41 18.79 -7.99
CA ASP A 101 -5.03 18.57 -6.59
C ASP A 101 -6.00 17.58 -5.93
N PHE A 102 -7.29 17.73 -6.23
CA PHE A 102 -8.34 16.81 -5.79
C PHE A 102 -8.11 15.38 -6.32
N GLN A 103 -7.86 15.23 -7.63
CA GLN A 103 -7.59 13.94 -8.25
C GLN A 103 -6.33 13.27 -7.67
N THR A 104 -5.25 14.04 -7.48
CA THR A 104 -3.98 13.56 -6.92
C THR A 104 -4.17 13.07 -5.49
N THR A 105 -4.84 13.86 -4.65
CA THR A 105 -5.16 13.50 -3.26
C THR A 105 -5.99 12.23 -3.20
N ARG A 106 -6.99 12.11 -4.08
CA ARG A 106 -7.84 10.92 -4.16
C ARG A 106 -7.05 9.68 -4.55
N THR A 107 -6.21 9.75 -5.59
CA THR A 107 -5.38 8.63 -6.03
C THR A 107 -4.43 8.18 -4.93
N THR A 108 -3.72 9.12 -4.30
CA THR A 108 -2.79 8.84 -3.19
C THR A 108 -3.50 8.14 -2.03
N ARG A 109 -4.72 8.58 -1.70
CA ARG A 109 -5.53 7.95 -0.66
C ARG A 109 -5.89 6.51 -1.03
N LEU A 110 -6.35 6.27 -2.26
CA LEU A 110 -6.69 4.91 -2.71
C LEU A 110 -5.47 3.99 -2.71
N GLU A 111 -4.32 4.44 -3.20
CA GLU A 111 -3.06 3.69 -3.16
C GLU A 111 -2.62 3.36 -1.73
N SER A 112 -2.84 4.30 -0.80
CA SER A 112 -2.57 4.09 0.63
C SER A 112 -3.48 3.02 1.24
N LEU A 113 -4.77 2.99 0.85
CA LEU A 113 -5.69 1.93 1.27
C LEU A 113 -5.29 0.58 0.69
N ASP A 114 -4.99 0.50 -0.61
CA ASP A 114 -4.55 -0.74 -1.26
C ASP A 114 -3.26 -1.27 -0.62
N THR A 115 -2.32 -0.37 -0.30
CA THR A 115 -1.08 -0.72 0.41
C THR A 115 -1.36 -1.25 1.81
N ALA A 116 -2.32 -0.68 2.54
CA ALA A 116 -2.70 -1.14 3.87
C ALA A 116 -3.33 -2.54 3.81
N ILE A 117 -4.25 -2.79 2.87
CA ILE A 117 -4.86 -4.12 2.65
C ILE A 117 -3.78 -5.16 2.36
N LEU A 118 -2.85 -4.83 1.44
CA LEU A 118 -1.74 -5.72 1.11
C LEU A 118 -0.89 -6.06 2.34
N LYS A 119 -0.56 -5.07 3.18
CA LYS A 119 0.35 -5.24 4.32
C LYS A 119 -0.29 -5.90 5.54
N GLU A 120 -1.54 -5.56 5.83
CA GLU A 120 -2.21 -6.01 7.06
C GLU A 120 -2.96 -7.32 6.86
N GLU A 121 -3.43 -7.60 5.64
CA GLU A 121 -4.24 -8.79 5.37
C GLU A 121 -3.50 -9.80 4.50
N ILE A 122 -3.08 -9.39 3.30
CA ILE A 122 -2.59 -10.34 2.30
C ILE A 122 -1.22 -10.91 2.69
N ILE A 123 -0.25 -10.06 3.01
CA ILE A 123 1.12 -10.48 3.34
C ILE A 123 1.16 -11.39 4.59
N PRO A 124 0.47 -11.09 5.71
CA PRO A 124 0.47 -11.96 6.88
C PRO A 124 -0.23 -13.30 6.63
N ASN A 125 -1.29 -13.30 5.83
CA ASN A 125 -1.99 -14.53 5.47
C ASN A 125 -1.07 -15.46 4.66
N LEU A 126 -0.46 -14.93 3.60
CA LEU A 126 0.47 -15.69 2.78
C LEU A 126 1.68 -16.18 3.60
N ARG A 127 2.22 -15.33 4.48
CA ARG A 127 3.33 -15.72 5.37
C ARG A 127 2.94 -16.90 6.26
N ARG A 128 1.71 -16.93 6.77
CA ARG A 128 1.23 -18.03 7.62
C ARG A 128 1.11 -19.33 6.84
N GLU A 129 0.55 -19.28 5.64
CA GLU A 129 0.41 -20.44 4.76
C GLU A 129 1.77 -21.04 4.43
N VAL A 130 2.73 -20.22 4.00
CA VAL A 130 4.10 -20.67 3.71
C VAL A 130 4.76 -21.27 4.95
N ASN A 131 4.60 -20.64 6.13
CA ASN A 131 5.18 -21.17 7.36
C ASN A 131 4.57 -22.51 7.78
N GLN A 132 3.28 -22.72 7.52
CA GLN A 132 2.59 -23.98 7.79
C GLN A 132 3.15 -25.10 6.90
N GLU A 133 3.29 -24.85 5.59
CA GLU A 133 3.87 -25.81 4.65
C GLU A 133 5.33 -26.15 5.00
N ILE A 134 6.11 -25.15 5.42
CA ILE A 134 7.49 -25.36 5.89
C ILE A 134 7.53 -26.31 7.08
N GLU A 135 6.63 -26.15 8.06
CA GLU A 135 6.63 -26.99 9.25
C GLU A 135 6.18 -28.42 8.93
N GLU A 136 5.20 -28.60 8.05
CA GLU A 136 4.79 -29.92 7.57
C GLU A 136 5.93 -30.66 6.87
N LEU A 137 6.70 -29.98 6.03
CA LEU A 137 7.89 -30.55 5.40
C LEU A 137 8.98 -30.90 6.42
N ARG A 138 9.23 -30.04 7.42
CA ARG A 138 10.20 -30.32 8.49
C ARG A 138 9.82 -31.54 9.31
N ASP A 139 8.55 -31.69 9.63
CA ASP A 139 8.07 -32.84 10.39
C ASP A 139 8.14 -34.13 9.57
N GLY A 140 7.82 -34.07 8.27
CA GLY A 140 8.02 -35.18 7.35
C GLY A 140 9.47 -35.66 7.30
N ILE A 141 10.43 -34.74 7.13
CA ILE A 141 11.87 -35.05 7.13
C ILE A 141 12.29 -35.67 8.48
N ARG A 142 11.80 -35.13 9.59
CA ARG A 142 12.14 -35.61 10.93
C ARG A 142 11.62 -37.03 11.19
N GLU A 143 10.42 -37.33 10.71
CA GLU A 143 9.86 -38.68 10.81
C GLU A 143 10.64 -39.68 9.97
N GLU A 144 11.02 -39.31 8.75
CA GLU A 144 11.78 -40.20 7.87
C GLU A 144 13.18 -40.49 8.42
N LEU A 145 13.84 -39.47 9.01
CA LEU A 145 15.09 -39.67 9.75
C LEU A 145 14.94 -40.67 10.90
N ARG A 146 13.83 -40.59 11.66
CA ARG A 146 13.55 -41.55 12.75
C ARG A 146 13.39 -42.98 12.21
N ARG A 147 12.70 -43.16 11.09
CA ARG A 147 12.52 -44.48 10.46
C ARG A 147 13.84 -45.08 10.00
N LEU A 148 14.69 -44.29 9.34
CA LEU A 148 16.00 -44.74 8.88
C LEU A 148 16.93 -45.11 10.05
N GLN A 149 16.91 -44.34 11.15
CA GLN A 149 17.67 -44.66 12.37
C GLN A 149 17.18 -45.95 13.02
N ALA A 150 15.86 -46.18 13.11
CA ALA A 150 15.31 -47.40 13.67
C ALA A 150 15.69 -48.64 12.85
N HIS A 151 15.66 -48.55 11.52
CA HIS A 151 16.10 -49.63 10.63
C HIS A 151 17.59 -49.92 10.77
N ALA A 152 18.43 -48.88 10.87
CA ALA A 152 19.86 -49.03 11.10
C ALA A 152 20.18 -49.69 12.46
N ALA A 153 19.45 -49.33 13.52
CA ALA A 153 19.60 -49.93 14.84
C ALA A 153 19.21 -51.42 14.88
N PHE A 154 18.22 -51.83 14.07
CA PHE A 154 17.79 -53.23 13.95
C PHE A 154 18.76 -54.11 13.13
N SER A 155 19.61 -53.50 12.29
CA SER A 155 20.47 -54.21 11.34
C SER A 155 21.88 -54.53 11.86
N LEU A 156 22.18 -54.33 13.15
CA LEU A 156 23.47 -54.69 13.74
C LEU A 156 23.56 -56.21 13.99
N PRO A 157 24.49 -56.95 13.35
CA PRO A 157 24.69 -58.36 13.67
C PRO A 157 25.32 -58.50 15.06
N SER A 158 24.70 -59.33 15.90
CA SER A 158 25.28 -59.85 17.14
C SER A 158 26.51 -60.71 16.82
N GLN A 159 27.68 -60.09 16.78
CA GLN A 159 28.98 -60.78 16.84
C GLN A 159 29.89 -60.06 17.85
N ALA A 160 29.56 -60.23 19.13
CA ALA A 160 30.55 -60.19 20.20
C ALA A 160 30.60 -61.62 20.75
N ALA A 161 31.39 -62.49 20.14
CA ALA A 161 32.69 -62.88 20.69
C ALA A 161 32.55 -63.64 22.02
N ASP A 162 31.93 -64.82 21.95
CA ASP A 162 32.45 -65.99 22.66
C ASP A 162 33.87 -66.25 22.13
N ASP A 163 34.89 -65.97 22.94
CA ASP A 163 36.18 -66.69 22.94
C ASP A 163 37.14 -66.00 23.91
N ASN A 164 37.06 -66.35 25.19
CA ASN A 164 38.23 -66.23 26.05
C ASN A 164 38.22 -67.30 27.16
N ARG A 165 38.42 -68.55 26.73
CA ARG A 165 38.83 -69.64 27.62
C ARG A 165 40.12 -70.25 27.06
N CYS A 166 41.14 -70.25 27.91
CA CYS A 166 42.37 -71.04 27.83
C CYS A 166 43.50 -70.45 26.97
N THR A 167 44.47 -69.80 27.62
CA THR A 167 45.79 -70.39 27.88
C THR A 167 46.55 -69.59 28.93
N LYS A 168 46.87 -70.24 30.05
CA LYS A 168 47.96 -69.84 30.94
C LYS A 168 49.27 -70.37 30.34
N HIS A 169 50.31 -69.54 30.23
CA HIS A 169 51.63 -69.77 30.86
C HIS A 169 52.69 -68.76 30.38
N ALA A 170 53.30 -68.11 31.37
CA ALA A 170 54.69 -67.65 31.47
C ALA A 170 55.27 -66.72 30.39
N ILE A 171 55.76 -65.55 30.81
CA ILE A 171 57.20 -65.27 31.01
C ILE A 171 57.33 -63.89 31.70
N GLU A 172 58.12 -63.87 32.77
CA GLU A 172 58.61 -62.71 33.52
C GLU A 172 59.62 -61.87 32.70
N GLU A 173 60.07 -60.78 33.32
CA GLU A 173 61.22 -59.90 33.00
C GLU A 173 60.79 -58.54 32.42
N VAL A 174 60.60 -57.52 33.27
CA VAL A 174 61.64 -56.61 33.81
C VAL A 174 62.16 -55.66 32.74
N GLY A 175 61.85 -54.36 32.88
CA GLY A 175 62.54 -53.34 32.08
C GLY A 175 61.89 -51.97 32.02
N ARG A 176 61.97 -51.21 33.12
CA ARG A 176 62.45 -49.81 33.14
C ARG A 176 61.79 -48.81 32.15
N GLY A 177 60.95 -47.90 32.67
CA GLY A 177 60.60 -46.63 32.00
C GLY A 177 61.79 -45.66 31.91
N PRO A 178 61.61 -44.32 31.74
CA PRO A 178 60.37 -43.57 31.53
C PRO A 178 60.47 -42.40 30.50
N SER A 179 59.35 -41.67 30.36
CA SER A 179 59.25 -40.19 30.32
C SER A 179 59.52 -39.35 29.06
N THR A 180 58.54 -38.44 28.84
CA THR A 180 58.62 -37.02 28.38
C THR A 180 59.01 -36.79 26.91
N ASP A 181 58.56 -35.78 26.16
CA ASP A 181 57.86 -34.50 26.39
C ASP A 181 57.33 -34.04 24.99
N VAL A 182 56.10 -33.53 24.83
CA VAL A 182 55.69 -32.10 24.70
C VAL A 182 56.33 -31.29 23.55
N THR A 183 55.44 -30.66 22.75
CA THR A 183 55.47 -29.35 22.02
C THR A 183 54.74 -29.51 20.67
N GLU A 184 53.49 -29.09 20.49
CA GLU A 184 52.94 -27.72 20.46
C GLU A 184 53.79 -26.74 19.64
N VAL A 185 53.36 -26.47 18.39
CA VAL A 185 53.91 -25.40 17.55
C VAL A 185 52.78 -24.52 17.05
N HIS A 186 53.00 -23.24 17.28
CA HIS A 186 52.14 -22.09 17.01
C HIS A 186 51.86 -21.81 15.54
N ALA A 187 50.75 -21.10 15.37
CA ALA A 187 50.24 -20.38 14.21
C ALA A 187 51.25 -19.52 13.43
N LYS A 188 50.96 -19.39 12.14
CA LYS A 188 50.96 -18.11 11.41
C LYS A 188 49.80 -18.09 10.42
#